data_AF-A0A485PHB9-F1
#
_entry.id   AF-A0A485PHB9-F1
#
_cell.length_a   1.000
_cell.length_b   1.000
_cell.length_c   1.000
_cell.angle_alpha   90.00
_cell.angle_beta   90.00
_cell.angle_gamma   90.00
#
_symmetry.space_group_name_H-M   'P 1'
#
loop_
_entity.id
_entity.type
_entity.pdbx_description
1 polymer ?
#
loop_
_entity_poly.entity_id
_entity_poly.type
_entity_poly.pdbx_seq_one_letter_code
_entity_poly.pdbx_strand_id
1 'polypeptide(L)' 'MPRLRIGIGRPAHPDTVQAHVLGSFSAAEQELLPLLLERATDMLLDHIRERSQRPSLGPDLSEFLPP' A
#
# COMPACT_ATOMS: atom_id res chain seq x y z
N MET A 1 8.22 4.25 6.23
CA MET A 1 6.97 3.44 6.18
C MET A 1 6.74 2.95 4.76
N PRO A 2 6.54 1.64 4.55
CA PRO A 2 6.16 1.11 3.24
C PRO A 2 4.77 1.63 2.83
N ARG A 3 4.56 1.87 1.54
CA ARG A 3 3.30 2.39 0.98
C ARG A 3 2.90 1.59 -0.24
N LEU A 4 1.71 1.00 -0.24
CA LEU A 4 1.09 0.48 -1.45
C LEU A 4 0.36 1.62 -2.17
N ARG A 5 0.62 1.79 -3.47
CA ARG A 5 0.04 2.88 -4.27
C ARG A 5 -0.89 2.29 -5.32
N ILE A 6 -2.10 2.82 -5.40
CA ILE A 6 -3.09 2.48 -6.41
C ILE A 6 -3.29 3.70 -7.31
N GLY A 7 -3.11 3.54 -8.61
CA GLY A 7 -3.34 4.60 -9.58
C GLY A 7 -4.83 4.73 -9.89
N ILE A 8 -5.39 5.93 -9.76
CA ILE A 8 -6.78 6.26 -10.09
C ILE A 8 -6.89 7.19 -11.32
N GLY A 9 -5.83 7.21 -12.14
CA GLY A 9 -5.69 8.16 -13.24
C GLY A 9 -5.40 9.60 -12.79
N ARG A 10 -5.32 10.50 -13.77
CA ARG A 10 -5.20 11.95 -13.56
C ARG A 10 -6.22 12.63 -14.46
N PRO A 11 -7.04 13.55 -13.94
CA PRO A 11 -7.97 14.27 -14.79
C PRO A 11 -7.23 15.18 -15.77
N ALA A 12 -7.88 15.48 -16.90
CA ALA A 12 -7.27 16.22 -17.99
C ALA A 12 -6.88 17.66 -17.61
N HIS A 13 -7.54 18.26 -16.63
CA HIS A 13 -7.31 19.65 -16.23
C HIS A 13 -6.90 19.70 -14.75
N PRO A 14 -5.84 20.44 -14.38
CA PRO A 14 -5.39 20.53 -12.98
C PRO A 14 -6.48 20.99 -12.02
N ASP A 15 -7.36 21.87 -12.47
CA ASP A 15 -8.43 22.45 -11.65
C ASP A 15 -9.52 21.44 -11.28
N THR A 16 -9.61 20.31 -12.00
CA THR A 16 -10.61 19.26 -11.73
C THR A 16 -10.07 18.14 -10.84
N VAL A 17 -8.83 18.23 -10.35
CA VAL A 17 -8.23 17.23 -9.44
C VAL A 17 -9.06 17.02 -8.18
N GLN A 18 -9.55 18.10 -7.57
CA GLN A 18 -10.35 17.99 -6.35
C GLN A 18 -11.65 17.22 -6.62
N ALA A 19 -12.36 17.55 -7.70
CA ALA A 19 -13.58 16.86 -8.09
C ALA A 19 -13.31 15.39 -8.48
N HIS A 20 -12.19 15.10 -9.14
CA HIS A 20 -11.80 13.74 -9.54
C HIS A 20 -11.51 12.84 -8.33
N VAL A 21 -10.77 13.34 -7.33
CA VAL A 21 -10.38 12.55 -6.14
C VAL A 21 -11.55 12.36 -5.17
N LEU A 22 -12.47 13.33 -5.09
CA LEU A 22 -13.63 13.27 -4.21
C LEU A 22 -14.87 12.64 -4.88
N GLY A 23 -14.80 12.41 -6.19
CA GLY A 23 -15.87 11.79 -6.97
C GLY A 23 -15.88 10.27 -6.88
N SER A 24 -16.96 9.68 -7.36
CA SER A 24 -17.06 8.23 -7.53
C SER A 24 -16.35 7.79 -8.81
N PHE A 25 -15.84 6.55 -8.81
CA PHE A 25 -15.37 5.88 -10.02
C PHE A 25 -16.48 5.76 -11.06
N SER A 26 -16.13 5.87 -12.34
CA SER A 26 -17.02 5.59 -13.47
C SER A 26 -17.41 4.11 -13.52
N ALA A 27 -18.47 3.76 -14.26
CA ALA A 27 -18.90 2.36 -14.39
C ALA A 27 -17.77 1.43 -14.91
N ALA A 28 -17.01 1.89 -15.91
CA ALA A 28 -15.89 1.13 -16.46
C ALA A 28 -14.76 0.93 -15.43
N GLU A 29 -14.48 1.93 -14.59
CA GLU A 29 -13.50 1.79 -13.51
C GLU A 29 -14.01 0.86 -12.41
N GLN A 30 -15.30 0.94 -12.07
CA GLN A 30 -15.92 0.09 -11.05
C GLN A 30 -15.85 -1.40 -11.40
N GLU A 31 -15.92 -1.78 -12.68
CA GLU A 31 -15.74 -3.16 -13.13
C GLU A 31 -14.34 -3.71 -12.80
N LEU A 32 -13.32 -2.85 -12.74
CA LEU A 32 -11.94 -3.22 -12.46
C LEU A 32 -11.61 -3.23 -10.95
N LEU A 33 -12.37 -2.49 -10.14
CA LEU A 33 -12.09 -2.33 -8.72
C LEU A 33 -12.00 -3.66 -7.95
N PRO A 34 -12.92 -4.64 -8.12
CA PRO A 34 -12.86 -5.88 -7.34
C PRO A 34 -11.53 -6.62 -7.53
N LEU A 35 -11.12 -6.80 -8.79
CA LEU A 35 -9.86 -7.48 -9.13
C LEU A 35 -8.64 -6.72 -8.60
N LEU A 36 -8.67 -5.39 -8.67
CA LEU A 36 -7.58 -4.56 -8.18
C LEU A 36 -7.43 -4.67 -6.67
N LEU A 37 -8.54 -4.58 -5.93
CA LEU A 37 -8.56 -4.65 -4.47
C LEU A 37 -8.16 -6.04 -3.95
N GLU A 38 -8.55 -7.11 -4.64
CA GLU A 38 -8.12 -8.47 -4.32
C GLU A 38 -6.59 -8.60 -4.40
N ARG A 39 -6.00 -8.21 -5.54
CA ARG A 39 -4.53 -8.25 -5.71
C ARG A 39 -3.80 -7.34 -4.72
N ALA A 40 -4.34 -6.17 -4.44
CA ALA A 40 -3.78 -5.25 -3.45
C ALA A 40 -3.77 -5.87 -2.04
N THR A 41 -4.82 -6.63 -1.71
CA THR A 41 -4.92 -7.34 -0.43
C THR A 41 -3.87 -8.44 -0.33
N ASP A 42 -3.70 -9.25 -1.38
CA ASP A 42 -2.67 -10.29 -1.40
C ASP A 42 -1.27 -9.71 -1.21
N MET A 43 -0.94 -8.63 -1.95
CA MET A 43 0.35 -7.94 -1.80
C MET A 43 0.58 -7.42 -0.37
N LEU A 44 -0.46 -6.90 0.29
CA LEU A 44 -0.35 -6.44 1.68
C LEU A 44 -0.11 -7.60 2.63
N LEU A 45 -0.83 -8.71 2.47
CA LEU A 45 -0.67 -9.88 3.31
C LEU A 45 0.72 -10.49 3.18
N ASP A 46 1.24 -10.60 1.96
CA ASP A 46 2.59 -11.10 1.71
C ASP A 46 3.65 -10.19 2.33
N HIS A 47 3.50 -8.86 2.18
CA HIS A 47 4.40 -7.92 2.83
C HIS A 47 4.40 -8.05 4.35
N ILE A 48 3.23 -8.23 4.97
CA ILE A 48 3.10 -8.41 6.42
C ILE A 48 3.76 -9.73 6.85
N ARG A 49 3.52 -10.82 6.14
CA ARG A 49 4.13 -12.14 6.42
C ARG A 49 5.64 -12.07 6.36
N GLU A 50 6.19 -11.52 5.27
CA GLU A 50 7.64 -11.33 5.13
C GLU A 50 8.22 -10.48 6.26
N ARG A 51 7.56 -9.37 6.60
CA ARG A 51 8.01 -8.49 7.67
C ARG A 51 7.97 -9.18 9.03
N SER A 52 7.00 -10.06 9.27
CA SER A 52 6.87 -10.78 10.54
C SER A 52 7.91 -11.90 10.68
N GLN A 53 8.38 -12.46 9.56
CA GLN A 53 9.43 -13.48 9.54
C GLN A 53 10.84 -12.88 9.62
N ARG A 54 11.01 -11.60 9.29
CA ARG A 54 12.29 -10.92 9.52
C ARG A 54 12.55 -10.89 11.02
N PRO A 55 13.66 -11.45 11.51
CA PRO A 55 14.04 -11.31 12.91
C PRO A 55 14.02 -9.83 13.23
N SER A 56 13.31 -9.46 14.29
CA SER A 56 13.48 -8.13 14.85
C SER A 56 14.96 -8.03 15.19
N LEU A 57 15.71 -7.21 14.46
CA LEU A 57 16.96 -6.63 14.95
C LEU A 57 16.55 -5.72 16.13
N GLY A 58 16.20 -6.35 17.25
CA GLY A 58 16.28 -5.72 18.55
C GLY A 58 17.74 -5.32 18.77
N PRO A 59 18.01 -4.35 19.66
CA PRO A 59 19.38 -4.04 20.02
C PRO A 59 20.06 -5.34 20.44
N ASP A 60 21.18 -5.64 19.81
CA ASP A 60 21.96 -6.83 20.11
C ASP A 60 22.46 -6.70 21.55
N LEU A 61 21.77 -7.35 22.49
CA LEU A 61 22.12 -7.29 23.92
C LEU A 61 23.47 -7.98 24.21
N SER A 62 24.08 -8.62 23.19
CA SER A 62 25.45 -9.12 23.20
C SER A 62 26.49 -8.00 23.38
N GLU A 63 26.14 -6.74 23.09
CA GLU A 63 27.03 -5.58 23.22
C GLU A 63 27.09 -5.03 24.66
N PHE A 64 26.18 -5.47 25.54
CA PHE A 64 26.07 -4.98 26.94
C PHE A 64 26.60 -5.95 28.00
N LEU A 65 27.17 -7.10 27.61
CA LEU A 65 27.80 -8.03 28.55
C LEU A 65 29.31 -7.77 28.58
N PRO A 66 29.90 -7.30 29.70
CA PRO A 66 31.35 -7.22 29.83
C PRO A 66 31.98 -8.64 29.90
N PRO A 67 33.25 -8.78 29.51
CA PRO A 67 33.97 -10.06 29.47
C PRO A 67 34.17 -10.69 30.87
#